data_AF-A0A367ALI4-F1
#
_entry.id   AF-A0A367ALI4-F1
#
_cell.length_a   1.000
_cell.length_b   1.000
_cell.length_c   1.000
_cell.angle_alpha   90.00
_cell.angle_beta   90.00
_cell.angle_gamma   90.00
#
_symmetry.space_group_name_H-M   'P 1'
#
loop_
_entity.id
_entity.type
_entity.pdbx_description
1 polymer ?
#
loop_
_entity_poly.entity_id
_entity_poly.type
_entity_poly.pdbx_seq_one_letter_code
_entity_poly.pdbx_strand_id
1 'polypeptide(L)'
;MPERATASFAGGLAVAYVFLHLLPEIAQGDEEVGEALGDVLEPTPLVDLGIFLVALVGFAAFYGLQRLADRHAPAPSRCGPGKTMTSAEPAGVYWLHLGSFAAYNVLITYTMALRLETGPAFALLFTLAMGLHFVLTDRSLEEHYPRRFPRSGRVLLAAALLAGWLLDAFLAPTSTVLVAVLTALLGGSILLNVFKEELPSGGRSSYPWFLTGLVLYAGLLTGVTALGG
;
A
#
# COMPACT_ATOMS: atom_id res chain seq x y z
N MET A 1 2.27 -23.70 8.71
CA MET A 1 2.34 -23.72 7.23
C MET A 1 3.72 -23.24 6.80
N PRO A 2 4.27 -23.70 5.67
CA PRO A 2 5.59 -23.24 5.21
C PRO A 2 5.51 -21.76 4.80
N GLU A 3 6.48 -20.94 5.23
CA GLU A 3 6.49 -19.47 5.00
C GLU A 3 6.29 -19.06 3.53
N ARG A 4 6.81 -19.87 2.60
CA ARG A 4 6.61 -19.69 1.15
C ARG A 4 5.14 -19.75 0.72
N ALA A 5 4.34 -20.63 1.33
CA ALA A 5 2.93 -20.77 0.99
C ALA A 5 2.11 -19.59 1.50
N THR A 6 2.38 -19.15 2.74
CA THR A 6 1.70 -18.01 3.34
C THR A 6 2.05 -16.71 2.63
N ALA A 7 3.32 -16.50 2.27
CA ALA A 7 3.74 -15.32 1.51
C ALA A 7 3.11 -15.29 0.12
N SER A 8 3.11 -16.43 -0.60
CA SER A 8 2.46 -16.48 -1.93
C SER A 8 0.95 -16.27 -1.87
N PHE A 9 0.27 -16.89 -0.90
CA PHE A 9 -1.16 -16.68 -0.70
C PHE A 9 -1.47 -15.21 -0.40
N ALA A 10 -0.71 -14.59 0.49
CA ALA A 10 -0.86 -13.18 0.82
C ALA A 10 -0.61 -12.25 -0.39
N GLY A 11 0.45 -12.51 -1.16
CA GLY A 11 0.70 -11.79 -2.41
C GLY A 11 -0.42 -11.97 -3.44
N GLY A 12 -1.07 -13.14 -3.49
CA GLY A 12 -2.26 -13.37 -4.32
C GLY A 12 -3.44 -12.51 -3.91
N LEU A 13 -3.73 -12.43 -2.61
CA LEU A 13 -4.77 -11.54 -2.06
C LEU A 13 -4.47 -10.07 -2.40
N ALA A 14 -3.22 -9.63 -2.20
CA ALA A 14 -2.80 -8.25 -2.44
C ALA A 14 -2.91 -7.85 -3.92
N VAL A 15 -2.49 -8.72 -4.84
CA VAL A 15 -2.66 -8.49 -6.28
C VAL A 15 -4.14 -8.39 -6.65
N ALA A 16 -4.97 -9.30 -6.15
CA ALA A 16 -6.41 -9.24 -6.41
C ALA A 16 -7.05 -7.95 -5.87
N TYR A 17 -6.64 -7.49 -4.69
CA TYR A 17 -7.05 -6.20 -4.12
C TYR A 17 -6.67 -5.03 -5.05
N VAL A 18 -5.42 -5.00 -5.54
CA VAL A 18 -4.97 -3.93 -6.45
C VAL A 18 -5.84 -3.88 -7.71
N PHE A 19 -6.07 -5.01 -8.35
CA PHE A 19 -6.80 -5.04 -9.63
C PHE A 19 -8.29 -4.80 -9.48
N LEU A 20 -8.92 -5.34 -8.43
CA LEU A 20 -10.38 -5.36 -8.32
C LEU A 20 -10.94 -4.28 -7.41
N HIS A 21 -10.10 -3.60 -6.64
CA HIS A 21 -10.54 -2.53 -5.75
C HIS A 21 -9.76 -1.24 -6.01
N LEU A 22 -8.42 -1.28 -5.95
CA LEU A 22 -7.62 -0.07 -6.04
C LEU A 22 -7.65 0.60 -7.42
N LEU A 23 -7.46 -0.16 -8.51
CA LEU A 23 -7.48 0.41 -9.86
C LEU A 23 -8.86 0.97 -10.23
N PRO A 24 -9.99 0.26 -10.00
CA PRO A 24 -11.31 0.83 -10.19
C PRO A 24 -11.56 2.10 -9.38
N GLU A 25 -11.09 2.14 -8.14
CA GLU A 25 -11.24 3.32 -7.27
C GLU A 25 -10.46 4.53 -7.80
N ILE A 26 -9.25 4.34 -8.33
CA ILE A 26 -8.51 5.43 -8.99
C ILE A 26 -9.28 5.93 -10.22
N ALA A 27 -9.89 5.03 -10.98
CA ALA A 27 -10.69 5.40 -12.16
C ALA A 27 -11.97 6.16 -11.78
N GLN A 28 -12.67 5.73 -10.72
CA GLN A 28 -13.83 6.44 -10.18
C GLN A 28 -13.45 7.84 -9.68
N GLY A 29 -12.29 7.98 -9.03
CA GLY A 29 -11.77 9.28 -8.62
C GLY A 29 -11.49 10.23 -9.78
N ASP A 30 -11.18 9.71 -10.98
CA ASP A 30 -11.06 10.53 -12.20
C ASP A 30 -12.41 11.15 -12.59
N GLU A 31 -13.45 10.32 -12.63
CA GLU A 31 -14.82 10.72 -12.97
C GLU A 31 -15.32 11.79 -11.99
N GLU A 32 -15.15 11.57 -10.68
CA GLU A 32 -15.55 12.51 -9.64
C GLU A 32 -14.80 13.85 -9.72
N VAL A 33 -13.51 13.82 -10.07
CA VAL A 33 -12.70 15.04 -10.26
C VAL A 33 -13.15 15.80 -11.51
N GLY A 34 -13.43 15.09 -12.61
CA GLY A 34 -13.97 15.65 -13.83
C GLY A 34 -15.31 16.35 -13.62
N GLU A 35 -16.22 15.73 -12.86
CA GLU A 35 -17.50 16.35 -12.50
C GLU A 35 -17.31 17.58 -11.60
N ALA A 36 -16.47 17.48 -10.56
CA ALA A 36 -16.23 18.57 -9.62
C ALA A 36 -15.54 19.79 -10.25
N LEU A 37 -14.74 19.58 -11.31
CA LEU A 37 -14.02 20.64 -12.02
C LEU A 37 -14.68 21.07 -13.32
N GLY A 38 -15.76 20.42 -13.77
CA GLY A 38 -16.41 20.66 -15.06
C GLY A 38 -16.95 22.09 -15.25
N ASP A 39 -17.25 22.79 -14.15
CA ASP A 39 -17.67 24.20 -14.18
C ASP A 39 -16.50 25.19 -14.28
N VAL A 40 -15.26 24.74 -14.04
CA VAL A 40 -14.04 25.59 -13.93
C VAL A 40 -13.02 25.29 -15.03
N LEU A 41 -12.89 24.02 -15.43
CA LEU A 41 -12.01 23.57 -16.50
C LEU A 41 -12.83 22.91 -17.61
N GLU A 42 -12.47 23.17 -18.86
CA GLU A 42 -13.01 22.40 -19.97
C GLU A 42 -12.54 20.94 -19.86
N PRO A 43 -13.45 19.95 -19.98
CA PRO A 43 -13.07 18.55 -20.02
C PRO A 43 -12.19 18.31 -21.24
N THR A 44 -10.90 18.13 -20.99
CA THR A 44 -9.90 17.84 -22.02
C THR A 44 -9.27 16.48 -21.70
N PRO A 45 -8.81 15.72 -22.71
CA PRO A 45 -8.14 14.44 -22.48
C PRO A 45 -6.89 14.51 -21.57
N LEU A 46 -6.37 15.71 -21.34
CA LEU A 46 -5.27 15.98 -20.40
C LEU A 46 -5.72 16.01 -18.94
N VAL A 47 -6.96 16.44 -18.67
CA VAL A 47 -7.56 16.45 -17.34
C VAL A 47 -7.88 15.01 -16.91
N ASP A 48 -8.46 14.20 -17.80
CA ASP A 48 -8.74 12.77 -17.60
C ASP A 48 -7.45 11.93 -17.38
N LEU A 49 -6.30 12.42 -17.86
CA LEU A 49 -5.01 11.80 -17.59
C LEU A 49 -4.43 12.23 -16.23
N GLY A 50 -4.96 13.30 -15.64
CA GLY A 50 -4.43 13.96 -14.45
C GLY A 50 -4.35 13.01 -13.25
N ILE A 51 -5.41 12.26 -12.96
CA ILE A 51 -5.43 11.35 -11.81
C ILE A 51 -4.39 10.23 -11.97
N PHE A 52 -4.25 9.70 -13.18
CA PHE A 52 -3.28 8.64 -13.46
C PHE A 52 -1.84 9.17 -13.43
N LEU A 53 -1.59 10.43 -13.82
CA LEU A 53 -0.30 11.08 -13.63
C LEU A 53 0.04 11.25 -12.14
N VAL A 54 -0.94 11.61 -11.31
CA VAL A 54 -0.75 11.66 -9.86
C VAL A 54 -0.39 10.28 -9.30
N ALA A 55 -1.07 9.22 -9.74
CA ALA A 55 -0.71 7.85 -9.37
C ALA A 55 0.71 7.49 -9.83
N LEU A 56 1.09 7.86 -11.05
CA LEU A 56 2.45 7.64 -11.56
C LEU A 56 3.50 8.38 -10.72
N VAL A 57 3.21 9.61 -10.28
CA VAL A 57 4.08 10.36 -9.37
C VAL A 57 4.25 9.63 -8.04
N GLY A 58 3.17 9.12 -7.46
CA GLY A 58 3.21 8.32 -6.23
C GLY A 58 4.08 7.08 -6.39
N PHE A 59 3.85 6.31 -7.47
CA PHE A 59 4.68 5.17 -7.83
C PHE A 59 6.16 5.54 -7.96
N ALA A 60 6.49 6.60 -8.70
CA ALA A 60 7.87 7.02 -8.95
C ALA A 60 8.58 7.50 -7.67
N ALA A 61 7.87 8.24 -6.82
CA ALA A 61 8.38 8.71 -5.54
C ALA A 61 8.73 7.53 -4.61
N PHE A 62 7.80 6.57 -4.48
CA PHE A 62 8.01 5.38 -3.65
C PHE A 62 9.09 4.45 -4.23
N TYR A 63 9.20 4.38 -5.56
CA TYR A 63 10.27 3.64 -6.23
C TYR A 63 11.64 4.26 -5.96
N GLY A 64 11.73 5.59 -6.03
CA GLY A 64 12.94 6.33 -5.68
C GLY A 64 13.36 6.07 -4.24
N LEU A 65 12.40 6.10 -3.31
CA LEU A 65 12.62 5.81 -1.90
C LEU A 65 13.13 4.38 -1.68
N GLN A 66 12.47 3.38 -2.26
CA GLN A 66 12.85 1.97 -2.14
C GLN A 66 14.27 1.75 -2.70
N ARG A 67 14.59 2.36 -3.84
CA ARG A 67 15.91 2.26 -4.45
C ARG A 67 17.01 2.91 -3.58
N LEU A 68 16.69 3.98 -2.85
CA LEU A 68 17.62 4.58 -1.88
C LEU A 68 17.84 3.66 -0.69
N ALA A 69 16.79 2.99 -0.20
CA ALA A 69 16.88 1.98 0.85
C ALA A 69 17.75 0.78 0.40
N ASP A 70 17.45 0.20 -0.77
CA ASP A 70 18.16 -0.95 -1.35
C ASP A 70 19.66 -0.70 -1.50
N ARG A 71 20.06 0.50 -1.97
CA ARG A 71 21.47 0.85 -2.20
C ARG A 71 22.30 0.95 -0.92
N HIS A 72 21.66 1.21 0.20
CA HIS A 72 22.32 1.36 1.50
C HIS A 72 22.08 0.15 2.42
N ALA A 73 21.27 -0.81 1.98
CA ALA A 73 21.18 -2.11 2.61
C ALA A 73 22.55 -2.81 2.48
N PRO A 74 23.15 -3.26 3.59
CA PRO A 74 24.44 -3.93 3.53
C PRO A 74 24.33 -5.17 2.65
N ALA A 75 25.14 -5.23 1.58
CA ALA A 75 25.21 -6.40 0.72
C ALA A 75 25.44 -7.66 1.58
N PRO A 76 24.80 -8.81 1.27
CA PRO A 76 25.05 -10.08 1.93
C PRO A 76 26.41 -10.64 1.46
N SER A 77 27.48 -9.88 1.71
CA SER A 77 28.84 -10.28 1.41
C SER A 77 29.35 -11.15 2.54
N ARG A 78 29.20 -12.46 2.35
CA ARG A 78 30.14 -13.51 2.82
C ARG A 78 30.87 -13.18 4.13
N CYS A 79 30.15 -13.15 5.25
CA CYS A 79 30.81 -13.11 6.55
C CYS A 79 31.11 -14.55 7.00
N GLY A 80 32.39 -14.91 6.98
CA GLY A 80 32.89 -16.05 7.74
C GLY A 80 32.63 -15.86 9.24
N PRO A 81 32.65 -16.95 10.03
CA PRO A 81 32.33 -16.89 11.45
C PRO A 81 33.33 -15.97 12.17
N GLY A 82 32.85 -14.87 12.77
CA GLY A 82 33.65 -14.03 13.67
C GLY A 82 33.72 -12.52 13.38
N LYS A 83 33.11 -11.99 12.31
CA LYS A 83 33.00 -10.53 12.12
C LYS A 83 31.67 -9.99 12.63
N THR A 84 31.73 -9.21 13.71
CA THR A 84 30.62 -8.41 14.23
C THR A 84 30.13 -7.44 13.14
N MET A 85 28.86 -7.56 12.75
CA MET A 85 28.20 -6.65 11.81
C MET A 85 28.24 -5.21 12.35
N THR A 86 29.20 -4.41 11.90
CA THR A 86 29.27 -2.96 12.12
C THR A 86 28.95 -2.16 10.85
N SER A 87 28.14 -2.71 9.94
CA SER A 87 27.48 -1.88 8.93
C SER A 87 26.31 -1.18 9.61
N ALA A 88 26.55 0.03 10.10
CA ALA A 88 25.49 0.86 10.67
C ALA A 88 24.47 1.17 9.56
N GLU A 89 23.22 0.76 9.74
CA GLU A 89 22.11 1.21 8.92
C GLU A 89 22.15 2.76 8.87
N PRO A 90 22.17 3.41 7.70
CA PRO A 90 22.18 4.87 7.65
C PRO A 90 20.89 5.40 8.29
N ALA A 91 21.04 6.15 9.40
CA ALA A 91 19.90 6.66 10.18
C ALA A 91 18.95 7.53 9.35
N GLY A 92 19.50 8.37 8.46
CA GLY A 92 18.70 9.22 7.59
C GLY A 92 17.81 8.43 6.63
N VAL A 93 18.34 7.38 6.01
CA VAL A 93 17.58 6.53 5.07
C VAL A 93 16.47 5.78 5.80
N TYR A 94 16.75 5.24 6.98
CA TYR A 94 15.74 4.59 7.83
C TYR A 94 14.59 5.55 8.18
N TRP A 95 14.88 6.75 8.68
CA TRP A 95 13.85 7.71 9.07
C TRP A 95 13.05 8.24 7.89
N LEU A 96 13.71 8.46 6.74
CA LEU A 96 13.02 8.83 5.51
C LEU A 96 12.04 7.72 5.10
N HIS A 97 12.52 6.48 5.08
CA HIS A 97 11.73 5.32 4.67
C HIS A 97 10.54 5.07 5.62
N LEU A 98 10.80 5.07 6.93
CA LEU A 98 9.78 4.94 7.96
C LEU A 98 8.78 6.09 7.94
N GLY A 99 9.25 7.33 7.72
CA GLY A 99 8.41 8.52 7.62
C GLY A 99 7.47 8.47 6.43
N SER A 100 7.93 7.98 5.28
CA SER A 100 7.07 7.76 4.12
C SER A 100 6.02 6.68 4.36
N PHE A 101 6.38 5.57 4.99
CA PHE A 101 5.40 4.54 5.39
C PHE A 101 4.42 5.04 6.47
N ALA A 102 4.85 5.92 7.36
CA ALA A 102 3.96 6.56 8.32
C ALA A 102 2.96 7.50 7.61
N ALA A 103 3.43 8.35 6.69
CA ALA A 103 2.56 9.22 5.90
C ALA A 103 1.56 8.41 5.05
N TYR A 104 2.04 7.30 4.47
CA TYR A 104 1.23 6.32 3.75
C TYR A 104 0.13 5.71 4.63
N ASN A 105 0.46 5.26 5.85
CA ASN A 105 -0.51 4.72 6.81
C ASN A 105 -1.55 5.77 7.26
N VAL A 106 -1.13 7.01 7.45
CA VAL A 106 -2.04 8.13 7.73
C VAL A 106 -3.01 8.30 6.57
N LEU A 107 -2.54 8.33 5.31
CA LEU A 107 -3.41 8.50 4.14
C LEU A 107 -4.43 7.36 3.98
N ILE A 108 -4.02 6.10 4.18
CA ILE A 108 -4.93 4.95 4.11
C ILE A 108 -6.08 5.11 5.11
N THR A 109 -5.75 5.43 6.36
CA THR A 109 -6.76 5.52 7.42
C THR A 109 -7.57 6.81 7.36
N TYR A 110 -6.97 7.90 6.86
CA TYR A 110 -7.66 9.17 6.60
C TYR A 110 -8.73 9.04 5.51
N THR A 111 -8.48 8.22 4.49
CA THR A 111 -9.45 7.98 3.39
C THR A 111 -10.36 6.78 3.66
N MET A 112 -10.29 6.17 4.85
CA MET A 112 -10.99 4.92 5.14
C MET A 112 -12.50 5.09 5.27
N ALA A 113 -12.99 6.18 5.86
CA ALA A 113 -14.43 6.37 6.09
C ALA A 113 -15.24 6.37 4.80
N LEU A 114 -14.71 6.96 3.71
CA LEU A 114 -15.37 6.94 2.40
C LEU A 114 -15.57 5.50 1.87
N ARG A 115 -14.73 4.56 2.28
CA ARG A 115 -14.78 3.15 1.86
C ARG A 115 -15.80 2.33 2.66
N LEU A 116 -16.19 2.81 3.84
CA LEU A 116 -17.18 2.13 4.71
C LEU A 116 -18.61 2.36 4.26
N GLU A 117 -18.88 3.42 3.49
CA GLU A 117 -20.23 3.77 3.01
C GLU A 117 -20.78 2.75 1.99
N THR A 118 -19.90 1.96 1.35
CA THR A 118 -20.27 0.91 0.39
C THR A 118 -20.90 -0.32 1.06
N GLY A 119 -20.71 -0.51 2.37
CA GLY A 119 -21.36 -1.56 3.16
C GLY A 119 -20.42 -2.42 4.02
N PRO A 120 -20.96 -3.15 5.02
CA PRO A 120 -20.16 -3.86 6.02
C PRO A 120 -19.31 -5.00 5.44
N ALA A 121 -19.75 -5.62 4.36
CA ALA A 121 -19.00 -6.69 3.69
C ALA A 121 -17.76 -6.14 2.95
N PHE A 122 -17.89 -5.00 2.27
CA PHE A 122 -16.75 -4.30 1.65
C PHE A 122 -15.77 -3.81 2.72
N ALA A 123 -16.27 -3.26 3.82
CA ALA A 123 -15.44 -2.86 4.95
C ALA A 123 -14.63 -4.03 5.54
N LEU A 124 -15.24 -5.22 5.67
CA LEU A 124 -14.54 -6.43 6.12
C LEU A 124 -13.44 -6.86 5.13
N LEU A 125 -13.74 -6.89 3.83
CA LEU A 125 -12.76 -7.25 2.80
C LEU A 125 -11.59 -6.27 2.75
N PHE A 126 -11.89 -4.96 2.82
CA PHE A 126 -10.89 -3.91 2.92
C PHE A 126 -10.02 -4.09 4.17
N THR A 127 -10.63 -4.34 5.33
CA THR A 127 -9.89 -4.56 6.59
C THR A 127 -8.98 -5.76 6.51
N LEU A 128 -9.42 -6.87 5.90
CA LEU A 128 -8.60 -8.06 5.70
C LEU A 128 -7.43 -7.81 4.75
N ALA A 129 -7.70 -7.16 3.61
CA ALA A 129 -6.67 -6.82 2.63
C ALA A 129 -5.62 -5.87 3.23
N MET A 130 -6.08 -4.81 3.91
CA MET A 130 -5.18 -3.81 4.48
C MET A 130 -4.47 -4.29 5.74
N GLY A 131 -5.12 -5.09 6.58
CA GLY A 131 -4.46 -5.76 7.70
C GLY A 131 -3.32 -6.65 7.21
N LEU A 132 -3.53 -7.41 6.14
CA LEU A 132 -2.48 -8.22 5.53
C LEU A 132 -1.35 -7.37 4.93
N HIS A 133 -1.71 -6.32 4.20
CA HIS A 133 -0.76 -5.36 3.63
C HIS A 133 0.16 -4.74 4.70
N PHE A 134 -0.39 -4.34 5.86
CA PHE A 134 0.40 -3.82 6.98
C PHE A 134 1.33 -4.89 7.56
N VAL A 135 0.87 -6.14 7.70
CA VAL A 135 1.72 -7.24 8.18
C VAL A 135 2.88 -7.51 7.24
N LEU A 136 2.63 -7.51 5.92
CA LEU A 136 3.68 -7.72 4.91
C LEU A 136 4.65 -6.55 4.87
N THR A 137 4.15 -5.33 4.98
CA THR A 137 4.96 -4.11 5.04
C THR A 137 5.85 -4.09 6.29
N ASP A 138 5.31 -4.42 7.46
CA ASP A 138 6.08 -4.54 8.70
C ASP A 138 7.18 -5.59 8.57
N ARG A 139 6.90 -6.72 7.91
CA ARG A 139 7.90 -7.77 7.65
C ARG A 139 9.00 -7.28 6.70
N SER A 140 8.64 -6.60 5.60
CA SER A 140 9.64 -6.03 4.68
C SER A 140 10.52 -5.01 5.39
N LEU A 141 9.94 -4.10 6.20
CA LEU A 141 10.71 -3.11 6.97
C LEU A 141 11.60 -3.75 8.04
N GLU A 142 11.17 -4.84 8.67
CA GLU A 142 11.98 -5.61 9.62
C GLU A 142 13.16 -6.32 8.92
N GLU A 143 12.95 -6.84 7.71
CA GLU A 143 14.02 -7.45 6.91
C GLU A 143 15.05 -6.41 6.47
N HIS A 144 14.62 -5.20 6.10
CA HIS A 144 15.50 -4.09 5.70
C HIS A 144 16.23 -3.44 6.91
N TYR A 145 15.59 -3.37 8.08
CA TYR A 145 16.11 -2.69 9.27
C TYR A 145 15.97 -3.52 10.56
N PRO A 146 16.64 -4.69 10.64
CA PRO A 146 16.43 -5.67 11.72
C PRO A 146 16.81 -5.14 13.12
N ARG A 147 17.63 -4.08 13.22
CA ARG A 147 18.05 -3.51 14.51
C ARG A 147 17.19 -2.36 15.00
N ARG A 148 16.71 -1.49 14.08
CA ARG A 148 15.97 -0.28 14.43
C ARG A 148 14.47 -0.46 14.41
N PHE A 149 13.94 -1.18 13.41
CA PHE A 149 12.50 -1.30 13.23
C PHE A 149 11.78 -1.98 14.40
N PRO A 150 12.26 -3.11 14.97
CA PRO A 150 11.58 -3.76 16.09
C PRO A 150 11.49 -2.93 17.38
N ARG A 151 12.37 -1.93 17.56
CA ARG A 151 12.41 -1.11 18.78
C ARG A 151 11.36 0.00 18.81
N SER A 152 11.08 0.62 17.67
CA SER A 152 10.24 1.83 17.62
C SER A 152 9.39 1.96 16.37
N GLY A 153 9.81 1.37 15.25
CA GLY A 153 9.14 1.49 13.96
C GLY A 153 7.69 1.00 14.02
N ARG A 154 7.45 -0.18 14.58
CA ARG A 154 6.10 -0.75 14.70
C ARG A 154 5.13 0.15 15.48
N VAL A 155 5.58 0.73 16.58
CA VAL A 155 4.76 1.64 17.40
C VAL A 155 4.46 2.93 16.65
N LEU A 156 5.45 3.47 15.91
CA LEU A 156 5.26 4.66 15.10
C LEU A 156 4.27 4.43 13.96
N LEU A 157 4.36 3.28 13.26
CA LEU A 157 3.44 2.94 12.19
C LEU A 157 2.02 2.69 12.70
N ALA A 158 1.87 2.06 13.87
CA ALA A 158 0.58 1.92 14.53
C ALA A 158 0.00 3.29 14.96
N ALA A 159 0.84 4.18 15.50
CA ALA A 159 0.43 5.54 15.85
C ALA A 159 0.02 6.34 14.60
N ALA A 160 0.66 6.12 13.46
CA ALA A 160 0.30 6.73 12.18
C ALA A 160 -1.10 6.31 11.70
N LEU A 161 -1.46 5.03 11.85
CA LEU A 161 -2.82 4.54 11.56
C LEU A 161 -3.87 5.21 12.46
N LEU A 162 -3.57 5.34 13.76
CA LEU A 162 -4.47 6.03 14.68
C LEU A 162 -4.57 7.53 14.35
N ALA A 163 -3.46 8.16 13.95
CA ALA A 163 -3.44 9.56 13.58
C ALA A 163 -4.30 9.85 12.34
N GLY A 164 -4.21 9.02 11.30
CA GLY A 164 -5.05 9.18 10.10
C GLY A 164 -6.53 8.98 10.40
N TRP A 165 -6.88 7.99 11.22
CA TRP A 165 -8.26 7.80 11.68
C TRP A 165 -8.78 8.99 12.51
N LEU A 166 -7.97 9.55 13.41
CA LEU A 166 -8.36 10.76 14.16
C LEU A 166 -8.49 11.98 13.24
N LEU A 167 -7.61 12.12 12.25
CA LEU A 167 -7.71 13.20 11.26
C LEU A 167 -8.99 13.10 10.46
N ASP A 168 -9.41 11.89 10.07
CA ASP A 168 -10.70 11.68 9.41
C ASP A 168 -11.88 12.06 10.33
N ALA A 169 -11.83 11.65 11.60
CA ALA A 169 -12.88 11.96 12.57
C ALA A 169 -13.02 13.47 12.89
N PHE A 170 -11.92 14.24 12.87
CA PHE A 170 -11.94 15.68 13.22
C PHE A 170 -11.88 16.62 12.01
N LEU A 171 -11.26 16.19 10.92
CA LEU A 171 -10.98 16.94 9.69
C LEU A 171 -11.40 16.12 8.48
N ALA A 172 -12.65 15.64 8.53
CA ALA A 172 -13.24 14.84 7.47
C ALA A 172 -12.98 15.49 6.09
N PRO A 173 -12.57 14.71 5.07
CA PRO A 173 -12.25 15.27 3.78
C PRO A 173 -13.49 15.92 3.15
N THR A 174 -13.51 17.24 3.08
CA THR A 174 -14.64 17.99 2.48
C THR A 174 -14.48 18.20 0.96
N SER A 175 -13.30 17.90 0.41
CA SER A 175 -13.01 18.09 -1.02
C SER A 175 -12.83 16.75 -1.70
N THR A 176 -13.76 16.41 -2.59
CA THR A 176 -13.70 15.23 -3.46
C THR A 176 -12.40 15.20 -4.26
N VAL A 177 -11.97 16.36 -4.81
CA VAL A 177 -10.72 16.48 -5.56
C VAL A 177 -9.50 16.14 -4.72
N LEU A 178 -9.43 16.64 -3.47
CA LEU A 178 -8.31 16.32 -2.58
C LEU A 178 -8.25 14.82 -2.30
N VAL A 179 -9.40 14.19 -2.02
CA VAL A 179 -9.46 12.75 -1.76
C VAL A 179 -9.01 11.96 -2.97
N ALA A 180 -9.54 12.24 -4.15
CA ALA A 180 -9.16 11.55 -5.38
C ALA A 180 -7.65 11.65 -5.66
N VAL A 181 -7.07 12.85 -5.51
CA VAL A 181 -5.63 13.09 -5.67
C VAL A 181 -4.81 12.29 -4.65
N LEU A 182 -5.20 12.29 -3.37
CA LEU A 182 -4.51 11.53 -2.33
C LEU A 182 -4.63 10.03 -2.57
N THR A 183 -5.82 9.54 -2.94
CA THR A 183 -6.09 8.14 -3.27
C THR A 183 -5.29 7.69 -4.48
N ALA A 184 -5.16 8.50 -5.52
CA ALA A 184 -4.34 8.18 -6.69
C ALA A 184 -2.86 8.12 -6.35
N LEU A 185 -2.34 9.12 -5.65
CA LEU A 185 -0.94 9.16 -5.18
C LEU A 185 -0.62 7.92 -4.32
N LEU A 186 -1.53 7.60 -3.40
CA LEU A 186 -1.44 6.42 -2.55
C LEU A 186 -1.48 5.15 -3.40
N GLY A 187 -2.43 5.05 -4.32
CA GLY A 187 -2.67 3.90 -5.17
C GLY A 187 -1.46 3.52 -6.04
N GLY A 188 -0.78 4.51 -6.62
CA GLY A 188 0.49 4.27 -7.30
C GLY A 188 1.59 3.71 -6.38
N SER A 189 1.63 4.19 -5.13
CA SER A 189 2.58 3.70 -4.12
C SER A 189 2.25 2.27 -3.67
N ILE A 190 0.96 1.95 -3.42
CA ILE A 190 0.49 0.60 -3.09
C ILE A 190 0.85 -0.36 -4.22
N LEU A 191 0.61 0.06 -5.47
CA LEU A 191 0.86 -0.76 -6.66
C LEU A 191 2.33 -1.19 -6.73
N LEU A 192 3.26 -0.25 -6.49
CA LEU A 192 4.68 -0.59 -6.38
C LEU A 192 4.94 -1.58 -5.23
N ASN A 193 4.44 -1.28 -4.03
CA ASN A 193 4.70 -2.08 -2.84
C ASN A 193 4.23 -3.53 -3.04
N VAL A 194 3.02 -3.69 -3.57
CA VAL A 194 2.44 -5.02 -3.85
C VAL A 194 3.30 -5.78 -4.86
N PHE A 195 3.63 -5.17 -5.99
CA PHE A 195 4.34 -5.88 -7.06
C PHE A 195 5.83 -6.11 -6.75
N LYS A 196 6.46 -5.26 -5.94
CA LYS A 196 7.89 -5.37 -5.63
C LYS A 196 8.17 -6.10 -4.32
N GLU A 197 7.41 -5.83 -3.27
CA GLU A 197 7.68 -6.28 -1.91
C GLU A 197 6.76 -7.43 -1.47
N GLU A 198 5.47 -7.38 -1.81
CA GLU A 198 4.49 -8.37 -1.32
C GLU A 198 4.42 -9.63 -2.19
N LEU A 199 4.80 -9.52 -3.46
CA LEU A 199 4.96 -10.67 -4.33
C LEU A 199 6.29 -11.38 -4.05
N PRO A 200 6.28 -12.62 -3.52
CA PRO A 200 7.51 -13.34 -3.28
C PRO A 200 8.25 -13.60 -4.60
N SER A 201 9.51 -13.18 -4.67
CA SER A 201 10.37 -13.38 -5.82
C SER A 201 11.26 -14.64 -5.69
N GLY A 202 11.58 -15.28 -6.82
CA GLY A 202 12.49 -16.44 -6.88
C GLY A 202 11.92 -17.78 -6.36
N GLY A 203 12.81 -18.71 -5.99
CA GLY A 203 12.48 -20.09 -5.57
C GLY A 203 11.71 -20.23 -4.24
N ARG A 204 11.32 -19.11 -3.62
CA ARG A 204 10.45 -19.04 -2.42
C ARG A 204 8.98 -18.78 -2.78
N SER A 205 8.64 -18.67 -4.07
CA SER A 205 7.25 -18.51 -4.53
C SER A 205 6.58 -19.86 -4.79
N SER A 206 5.30 -19.97 -4.41
CA SER A 206 4.42 -21.09 -4.73
C SER A 206 3.23 -20.60 -5.54
N TYR A 207 3.26 -20.85 -6.85
CA TYR A 207 2.20 -20.45 -7.76
C TYR A 207 0.80 -20.96 -7.36
N PRO A 208 0.62 -22.23 -6.90
CA PRO A 208 -0.70 -22.70 -6.47
C PRO A 208 -1.30 -21.90 -5.30
N TRP A 209 -0.47 -21.56 -4.31
CA TRP A 209 -0.92 -20.77 -3.15
C TRP A 209 -1.21 -19.32 -3.55
N PHE A 210 -0.40 -18.74 -4.44
CA PHE A 210 -0.68 -17.45 -5.05
C PHE A 210 -2.02 -17.43 -5.76
N LEU A 211 -2.27 -18.40 -6.64
CA LEU A 211 -3.52 -18.49 -7.38
C LEU A 211 -4.72 -18.69 -6.46
N THR A 212 -4.54 -19.46 -5.38
CA THR A 212 -5.59 -19.68 -4.37
C THR A 212 -5.96 -18.38 -3.66
N GLY A 213 -4.97 -17.58 -3.25
CA GLY A 213 -5.22 -16.25 -2.66
C GLY A 213 -5.94 -15.33 -3.65
N LEU A 214 -5.45 -15.26 -4.88
CA LEU A 214 -6.02 -14.43 -5.93
C LEU A 214 -7.48 -14.77 -6.23
N VAL A 215 -7.78 -16.06 -6.45
CA VAL A 215 -9.15 -16.54 -6.73
C VAL A 215 -10.05 -16.36 -5.51
N LEU A 216 -9.55 -16.58 -4.29
CA LEU A 216 -10.34 -16.40 -3.08
C LEU A 216 -10.80 -14.94 -2.92
N TYR A 217 -9.88 -13.97 -3.01
CA TYR A 217 -10.25 -12.56 -2.88
C TYR A 217 -11.20 -12.13 -4.00
N ALA A 218 -10.89 -12.51 -5.24
CA ALA A 218 -11.74 -12.20 -6.39
C ALA A 218 -13.15 -12.79 -6.23
N GLY A 219 -13.25 -14.05 -5.81
CA GLY A 219 -14.52 -14.73 -5.58
C GLY A 219 -15.32 -14.10 -4.43
N LEU A 220 -14.66 -13.75 -3.32
CA LEU A 220 -15.29 -13.06 -2.19
C LEU A 220 -15.83 -11.69 -2.61
N LEU A 221 -15.02 -10.89 -3.29
CA LEU A 221 -15.44 -9.56 -3.73
C LEU A 221 -16.58 -9.64 -4.76
N THR A 222 -16.47 -10.55 -5.73
CA THR A 222 -17.52 -10.78 -6.73
C THR A 222 -18.82 -11.24 -6.06
N GLY A 223 -18.73 -12.16 -5.09
CA GLY A 223 -19.89 -12.63 -4.33
C GLY A 223 -20.55 -11.52 -3.51
N VAL A 224 -19.76 -10.69 -2.82
CA VAL A 224 -20.27 -9.53 -2.07
C VAL A 224 -20.94 -8.53 -3.01
N THR A 225 -20.34 -8.25 -4.17
CA THR A 225 -20.89 -7.33 -5.16
C THR A 225 -22.20 -7.85 -5.75
N ALA A 226 -22.29 -9.15 -6.05
CA ALA A 226 -23.48 -9.77 -6.62
C ALA A 226 -24.65 -9.92 -5.64
N LEU A 227 -24.38 -9.96 -4.33
CA LEU A 227 -25.39 -10.09 -3.27
C LEU A 227 -25.79 -8.74 -2.64
N GLY A 228 -24.95 -7.71 -2.80
CA GLY A 228 -25.14 -6.38 -2.23
C GLY A 228 -25.69 -5.32 -3.18
N GLY A 229 -25.76 -5.62 -4.50
CA GLY A 229 -26.50 -4.82 -5.48
C GLY A 229 -27.95 -5.27 -5.61
#